data_AF-A0AAN9FY97-F1
#
_entry.id   AF-A0AAN9FY97-F1
#
_cell.length_a   1.000
_cell.length_b   1.000
_cell.length_c   1.000
_cell.angle_alpha   90.00
_cell.angle_beta   90.00
_cell.angle_gamma   90.00
#
_symmetry.space_group_name_H-M   'P 1'
#
loop_
_entity.id
_entity.type
_entity.pdbx_description
1 polymer ?
#
loop_
_entity_poly.entity_id
_entity_poly.type
_entity_poly.pdbx_seq_one_letter_code
_entity_poly.pdbx_strand_id
1 'polypeptide(L)'
;MEKITVAALNTLEGPLKGTYYPLTGMSKEVQKQLTDDHFLFNDSDRFLKAASGYDDWPTGRGIFHTPDKKFLVWVNEEDHLRLISMQKGGDLKEVYLRLVSAIETMEKKLSFAKRDGLGYLTFCPSNLGTTLRASVHIKIPKLAATPEFKEFCDKLNIQARGIHGEHTESVGGVYDISNKRRLGLSEFEAIMEMKNGVEAVIKKEKELSGK
;
A
#
# COMPACT_ATOMS: atom_id res chain seq x y z
N MET A 1 4.26 19.60 9.31
CA MET A 1 3.56 18.37 8.88
C MET A 1 3.73 17.25 9.91
N GLU A 2 4.95 16.74 10.14
CA GLU A 2 5.20 15.62 11.07
C GLU A 2 4.48 15.75 12.44
N LYS A 3 4.65 16.88 13.14
CA LYS A 3 4.04 17.11 14.46
C LYS A 3 2.51 16.96 14.48
N ILE A 4 1.81 17.47 13.48
CA ILE A 4 0.34 17.38 13.42
C ILE A 4 -0.10 15.94 13.08
N THR A 5 0.67 15.23 12.26
CA THR A 5 0.46 13.81 11.99
C THR A 5 0.65 12.95 13.22
N VAL A 6 1.74 13.15 13.97
CA VAL A 6 1.99 12.40 15.20
C VAL A 6 0.88 12.64 16.22
N ALA A 7 0.38 13.88 16.33
CA ALA A 7 -0.77 14.18 17.17
C ALA A 7 -2.04 13.41 16.75
N ALA A 8 -2.28 13.23 15.45
CA ALA A 8 -3.39 12.43 14.94
C ALA A 8 -3.17 10.91 15.11
N LEU A 9 -1.95 10.42 14.92
CA LEU A 9 -1.60 9.02 15.17
C LEU A 9 -1.79 8.65 16.65
N ASN A 10 -1.50 9.58 17.55
CA ASN A 10 -1.69 9.39 18.99
C ASN A 10 -3.16 9.32 19.42
N THR A 11 -4.13 9.62 18.54
CA THR A 11 -5.56 9.40 18.80
C THR A 11 -6.04 8.02 18.39
N LEU A 12 -5.19 7.18 17.79
CA LEU A 12 -5.53 5.80 17.45
C LEU A 12 -5.56 4.94 18.72
N GLU A 13 -6.65 4.19 18.90
CA GLU A 13 -6.92 3.41 20.10
C GLU A 13 -7.18 1.93 19.77
N GLY A 14 -7.27 1.10 20.82
CA GLY A 14 -7.55 -0.32 20.71
C GLY A 14 -6.59 -1.04 19.76
N PRO A 15 -7.07 -1.76 18.73
CA PRO A 15 -6.22 -2.50 17.80
C PRO A 15 -5.38 -1.60 16.88
N LEU A 16 -5.67 -0.29 16.80
CA LEU A 16 -4.92 0.68 16.00
C LEU A 16 -3.90 1.46 16.84
N LYS A 17 -3.87 1.27 18.16
CA LYS A 17 -2.85 1.89 19.02
C LYS A 17 -1.47 1.36 18.62
N GLY A 18 -0.51 2.26 18.45
CA GLY A 18 0.82 1.92 17.97
C GLY A 18 1.91 2.86 18.47
N THR A 19 3.08 2.78 17.86
CA THR A 19 4.25 3.58 18.22
C THR A 19 4.80 4.27 16.98
N TYR A 20 5.13 5.56 17.11
CA TYR A 20 5.80 6.34 16.09
C TYR A 20 7.32 6.33 16.31
N TYR A 21 8.06 6.11 15.24
CA TYR A 21 9.51 6.05 15.20
C TYR A 21 10.00 7.12 14.20
N PRO A 22 10.48 8.29 14.66
CA PRO A 22 11.10 9.25 13.78
C PRO A 22 12.38 8.65 13.18
N LEU A 23 12.64 8.91 11.90
CA LEU A 23 13.91 8.51 11.28
C LEU A 23 15.09 9.29 11.86
N THR A 24 14.85 10.55 12.27
CA THR A 24 15.86 11.36 12.96
C THR A 24 16.16 10.78 14.33
N GLY A 25 17.41 10.40 14.56
CA GLY A 25 17.85 9.81 15.83
C GLY A 25 17.44 8.35 16.05
N MET A 26 16.92 7.66 15.03
CA MET A 26 16.62 6.23 15.09
C MET A 26 17.88 5.41 15.37
N SER A 27 17.81 4.49 16.34
CA SER A 27 18.94 3.61 16.66
C SER A 27 19.15 2.55 15.57
N LYS A 28 20.38 2.03 15.46
CA LYS A 28 20.70 0.98 14.47
C LYS A 28 19.92 -0.31 14.72
N GLU A 29 19.61 -0.61 15.97
CA GLU A 29 18.83 -1.78 16.38
C GLU A 29 17.39 -1.66 15.87
N VAL A 30 16.76 -0.49 16.07
CA VAL A 30 15.41 -0.21 15.55
C VAL A 30 15.42 -0.19 14.02
N GLN A 31 16.43 0.43 13.41
CA GLN A 31 16.57 0.47 11.96
C GLN A 31 16.68 -0.94 11.36
N LYS A 32 17.49 -1.81 11.98
CA LYS A 32 17.62 -3.21 11.57
C LYS A 32 16.28 -3.95 11.70
N GLN A 33 15.61 -3.80 12.84
CA GLN A 33 14.30 -4.43 13.06
C GLN A 33 13.27 -4.02 12.00
N LEU A 34 13.11 -2.71 11.75
CA LEU A 34 12.17 -2.20 10.75
C LEU A 34 12.56 -2.62 9.32
N THR A 35 13.85 -2.82 9.05
CA THR A 35 14.33 -3.36 7.77
C THR A 35 13.93 -4.83 7.60
N ASP A 36 14.19 -5.65 8.62
CA ASP A 36 13.86 -7.08 8.64
C ASP A 36 12.34 -7.31 8.54
N ASP A 37 11.54 -6.38 9.07
CA ASP A 37 10.07 -6.39 8.98
C ASP A 37 9.53 -5.83 7.65
N HIS A 38 10.40 -5.34 6.76
CA HIS A 38 10.03 -4.63 5.52
C HIS A 38 9.20 -3.34 5.74
N PHE A 39 9.40 -2.66 6.87
CA PHE A 39 8.69 -1.43 7.24
C PHE A 39 9.50 -0.18 6.97
N LEU A 40 10.83 -0.28 6.96
CA LEU A 40 11.72 0.86 6.74
C LEU A 40 11.78 1.24 5.26
N PHE A 41 11.50 2.51 4.95
CA PHE A 41 11.80 3.12 3.65
C PHE A 41 13.16 3.83 3.68
N ASN A 42 13.75 4.08 2.50
CA ASN A 42 15.08 4.68 2.35
C ASN A 42 15.08 5.79 1.29
N ASP A 43 16.25 6.42 1.10
CA ASP A 43 16.48 7.55 0.19
C ASP A 43 17.11 7.13 -1.16
N SER A 44 16.89 5.88 -1.59
CA SER A 44 17.57 5.33 -2.77
C SER A 44 16.84 5.52 -4.11
N ASP A 45 15.57 5.94 -4.11
CA ASP A 45 14.83 6.14 -5.36
C ASP A 45 15.31 7.39 -6.11
N ARG A 46 15.91 7.17 -7.29
CA ARG A 46 16.48 8.26 -8.10
C ARG A 46 15.45 9.25 -8.64
N PHE A 47 14.20 8.82 -8.86
CA PHE A 47 13.14 9.66 -9.38
C PHE A 47 12.60 10.55 -8.26
N LEU A 48 12.37 9.99 -7.08
CA LEU A 48 11.97 10.76 -5.91
C LEU A 48 13.07 11.77 -5.51
N LYS A 49 14.34 11.37 -5.58
CA LYS A 49 15.48 12.29 -5.40
C LYS A 49 15.49 13.43 -6.43
N ALA A 50 15.29 13.11 -7.71
CA ALA A 50 15.25 14.12 -8.77
C ALA A 50 14.06 15.09 -8.64
N ALA A 51 13.01 14.67 -7.94
CA ALA A 51 11.83 15.47 -7.63
C ALA A 51 11.87 16.08 -6.20
N SER A 52 13.06 16.22 -5.61
CA SER A 52 13.29 16.85 -4.29
C SER A 52 12.65 16.13 -3.09
N GLY A 53 12.22 14.86 -3.25
CA GLY A 53 11.56 14.11 -2.18
C GLY A 53 12.45 13.79 -0.97
N TYR A 54 13.78 13.91 -1.12
CA TYR A 54 14.75 13.65 -0.05
C TYR A 54 15.46 14.90 0.47
N ASP A 55 14.96 16.08 0.14
CA ASP A 55 15.48 17.32 0.73
C ASP A 55 15.32 17.26 2.27
N ASP A 56 16.35 17.70 2.99
CA ASP A 56 16.47 17.64 4.46
C ASP A 56 16.40 16.22 5.09
N TRP A 57 16.67 15.15 4.33
CA TRP A 57 16.68 13.79 4.86
C TRP A 57 17.62 13.62 6.07
N PRO A 58 17.21 12.94 7.17
CA PRO A 58 15.94 12.24 7.40
C PRO A 58 14.91 13.06 8.21
N THR A 59 15.06 14.39 8.27
CA THR A 59 14.24 15.28 9.10
C THR A 59 12.77 15.25 8.68
N GLY A 60 11.86 15.26 9.66
CA GLY A 60 10.42 15.32 9.40
C GLY A 60 9.80 14.00 8.97
N ARG A 61 10.58 12.91 8.94
CA ARG A 61 10.17 11.60 8.39
C ARG A 61 10.12 10.56 9.49
N GLY A 62 9.22 9.59 9.35
CA GLY A 62 9.13 8.51 10.30
C GLY A 62 8.08 7.48 9.97
N ILE A 63 8.01 6.48 10.83
CA ILE A 63 7.19 5.28 10.64
C ILE A 63 6.33 5.08 11.89
N PHE A 64 5.05 4.85 11.71
CA PHE A 64 4.17 4.37 12.77
C PHE A 64 3.75 2.95 12.49
N HIS A 65 3.70 2.07 13.50
CA HIS A 65 3.01 0.79 13.34
C HIS A 65 2.36 0.30 14.62
N THR A 66 1.36 -0.57 14.47
CA THR A 66 0.72 -1.30 15.57
C THR A 66 1.62 -2.43 16.09
N PRO A 67 1.48 -2.86 17.36
CA PRO A 67 2.28 -3.97 17.92
C PRO A 67 2.11 -5.28 17.15
N ASP A 68 0.92 -5.54 16.61
CA ASP A 68 0.62 -6.72 15.80
C ASP A 68 1.11 -6.62 14.34
N LYS A 69 1.73 -5.49 13.97
CA LYS A 69 2.33 -5.23 12.66
C LYS A 69 1.32 -5.31 11.50
N LYS A 70 0.03 -5.14 11.79
CA LYS A 70 -1.05 -5.19 10.78
C LYS A 70 -1.44 -3.82 10.22
N PHE A 71 -1.01 -2.73 10.86
CA PHE A 71 -1.21 -1.37 10.37
C PHE A 71 0.08 -0.56 10.50
N LEU A 72 0.43 0.15 9.44
CA LEU A 72 1.69 0.88 9.25
C LEU A 72 1.37 2.23 8.58
N VAL A 73 2.07 3.28 8.98
CA VAL A 73 2.01 4.59 8.31
C VAL A 73 3.42 5.07 8.04
N TRP A 74 3.73 5.41 6.79
CA TRP A 74 4.91 6.20 6.45
C TRP A 74 4.54 7.67 6.42
N VAL A 75 5.38 8.49 7.06
CA VAL A 75 5.21 9.93 7.17
C VAL A 75 6.31 10.62 6.36
N ASN A 76 5.90 11.45 5.39
CA ASN A 76 6.78 12.22 4.50
C ASN A 76 7.82 11.37 3.74
N GLU A 77 7.40 10.22 3.23
CA GLU A 77 8.22 9.40 2.34
C GLU A 77 8.15 9.97 0.91
N GLU A 78 7.10 9.65 0.16
CA GLU A 78 6.75 10.30 -1.12
C GLU A 78 5.58 11.29 -0.93
N ASP A 79 4.48 10.80 -0.36
CA ASP A 79 3.33 11.61 0.07
C ASP A 79 3.51 12.04 1.54
N HIS A 80 2.68 13.00 1.98
CA HIS A 80 2.60 13.34 3.41
C HIS A 80 2.32 12.11 4.28
N LEU A 81 1.43 11.23 3.80
CA LEU A 81 1.05 10.00 4.49
C LEU A 81 0.84 8.87 3.49
N ARG A 82 1.41 7.70 3.80
CA ARG A 82 1.05 6.42 3.17
C ARG A 82 0.58 5.47 4.26
N LEU A 83 -0.73 5.19 4.29
CA LEU A 83 -1.36 4.29 5.26
C LEU A 83 -1.48 2.89 4.66
N ILE A 84 -1.02 1.89 5.41
CA ILE A 84 -0.94 0.50 4.95
C ILE A 84 -1.60 -0.39 6.00
N SER A 85 -2.62 -1.14 5.59
CA SER A 85 -3.22 -2.21 6.37
C SER A 85 -2.93 -3.54 5.69
N MET A 86 -2.49 -4.53 6.45
CA MET A 86 -2.05 -5.81 5.87
C MET A 86 -2.12 -6.95 6.88
N GLN A 87 -2.24 -8.19 6.38
CA GLN A 87 -2.14 -9.41 7.18
C GLN A 87 -1.87 -10.62 6.28
N LYS A 88 -1.54 -11.76 6.88
CA LYS A 88 -1.53 -13.05 6.18
C LYS A 88 -2.97 -13.53 5.92
N GLY A 89 -3.15 -14.31 4.87
CA GLY A 89 -4.46 -14.80 4.43
C GLY A 89 -5.13 -13.86 3.42
N GLY A 90 -6.42 -14.11 3.15
CA GLY A 90 -7.19 -13.41 2.11
C GLY A 90 -8.41 -12.65 2.63
N ASP A 91 -8.48 -12.34 3.93
CA ASP A 91 -9.59 -11.56 4.49
C ASP A 91 -9.44 -10.07 4.15
N LEU A 92 -9.83 -9.74 2.92
CA LEU A 92 -9.79 -8.38 2.41
C LEU A 92 -10.71 -7.43 3.20
N LYS A 93 -11.79 -7.96 3.78
CA LYS A 93 -12.75 -7.16 4.55
C LYS A 93 -12.12 -6.67 5.85
N GLU A 94 -11.46 -7.55 6.61
CA GLU A 94 -10.76 -7.15 7.84
C GLU A 94 -9.68 -6.11 7.54
N VAL A 95 -8.88 -6.34 6.50
CA VAL A 95 -7.80 -5.42 6.08
C VAL A 95 -8.35 -4.05 5.73
N TYR A 96 -9.41 -3.99 4.92
CA TYR A 96 -10.01 -2.74 4.46
C TYR A 96 -10.68 -1.97 5.60
N LEU A 97 -11.47 -2.65 6.43
CA LEU A 97 -12.14 -2.00 7.56
C LEU A 97 -11.13 -1.41 8.55
N ARG A 98 -10.01 -2.11 8.81
CA ARG A 98 -8.91 -1.56 9.64
C ARG A 98 -8.33 -0.28 9.05
N LEU A 99 -8.14 -0.22 7.73
CA LEU A 99 -7.63 0.97 7.04
C LEU A 99 -8.63 2.14 7.15
N VAL A 100 -9.90 1.89 6.85
CA VAL A 100 -10.98 2.90 6.91
C VAL A 100 -11.11 3.46 8.32
N SER A 101 -11.16 2.61 9.37
CA SER A 101 -11.26 3.07 10.75
C SER A 101 -10.09 3.96 11.18
N ALA A 102 -8.87 3.67 10.69
CA ALA A 102 -7.72 4.52 10.95
C ALA A 102 -7.84 5.88 10.25
N ILE A 103 -8.22 5.91 8.97
CA ILE A 103 -8.44 7.13 8.19
C ILE A 103 -9.52 8.00 8.86
N GLU A 104 -10.69 7.45 9.15
CA GLU A 104 -11.81 8.18 9.78
C GLU A 104 -11.43 8.76 11.15
N THR A 105 -10.57 8.07 11.91
CA THR A 105 -10.07 8.57 13.20
C THR A 105 -9.10 9.71 13.00
N MET A 106 -8.16 9.58 12.06
CA MET A 106 -7.16 10.60 11.77
C MET A 106 -7.75 11.86 11.13
N GLU A 107 -8.81 11.72 10.31
CA GLU A 107 -9.53 12.85 9.68
C GLU A 107 -10.19 13.79 10.71
N LYS A 108 -10.40 13.35 11.95
CA LYS A 108 -10.86 14.23 13.04
C LYS A 108 -9.82 15.28 13.45
N LYS A 109 -8.55 15.06 13.10
CA LYS A 109 -7.41 15.93 13.43
C LYS A 109 -6.69 16.47 12.20
N LEU A 110 -6.87 15.84 11.05
CA LEU A 110 -6.21 16.17 9.79
C LEU A 110 -7.24 16.50 8.71
N SER A 111 -6.93 17.47 7.87
CA SER A 111 -7.69 17.73 6.65
C SER A 111 -6.89 17.26 5.45
N PHE A 112 -7.47 16.37 4.64
CA PHE A 112 -6.84 15.87 3.43
C PHE A 112 -7.23 16.70 2.21
N ALA A 113 -6.24 17.03 1.39
CA ALA A 113 -6.45 17.81 0.19
C ALA A 113 -7.21 16.98 -0.85
N LYS A 114 -8.39 17.48 -1.26
CA LYS A 114 -9.21 16.91 -2.32
C LYS A 114 -9.56 17.98 -3.34
N ARG A 115 -9.72 17.57 -4.58
CA ARG A 115 -10.23 18.43 -5.66
C ARG A 115 -11.24 17.69 -6.52
N ASP A 116 -12.32 18.37 -6.87
CA ASP A 116 -13.32 17.83 -7.79
C ASP A 116 -12.67 17.41 -9.12
N GLY A 117 -13.01 16.20 -9.57
CA GLY A 117 -12.42 15.57 -10.76
C GLY A 117 -11.06 14.90 -10.55
N LEU A 118 -10.29 15.23 -9.51
CA LEU A 118 -9.00 14.59 -9.19
C LEU A 118 -9.03 13.73 -7.93
N GLY A 119 -10.04 13.86 -7.08
CA GLY A 119 -10.12 13.15 -5.80
C GLY A 119 -9.05 13.64 -4.80
N TYR A 120 -8.51 12.73 -4.00
CA TYR A 120 -7.39 13.02 -3.11
C TYR A 120 -6.14 13.37 -3.92
N LEU A 121 -5.47 14.45 -3.52
CA LEU A 121 -4.23 14.91 -4.16
C LEU A 121 -3.03 14.17 -3.59
N THR A 122 -2.14 13.73 -4.48
CA THR A 122 -0.92 13.00 -4.18
C THR A 122 0.25 13.60 -4.94
N PHE A 123 1.47 13.28 -4.50
CA PHE A 123 2.71 13.74 -5.11
C PHE A 123 2.84 13.23 -6.55
N CYS A 124 2.64 11.92 -6.75
CA CYS A 124 2.68 11.30 -8.07
C CYS A 124 1.28 11.25 -8.71
N PRO A 125 1.09 11.78 -9.93
CA PRO A 125 -0.21 11.77 -10.60
C PRO A 125 -0.86 10.38 -10.76
N SER A 126 -0.06 9.30 -10.73
CA SER A 126 -0.54 7.93 -10.80
C SER A 126 -1.40 7.51 -9.60
N ASN A 127 -1.27 8.21 -8.47
CA ASN A 127 -1.98 7.91 -7.23
C ASN A 127 -3.18 8.84 -6.99
N LEU A 128 -3.57 9.69 -7.95
CA LEU A 128 -4.76 10.54 -7.82
C LEU A 128 -6.06 9.73 -7.71
N GLY A 129 -7.10 10.35 -7.16
CA GLY A 129 -8.44 9.77 -7.02
C GLY A 129 -8.66 9.17 -5.64
N THR A 130 -8.85 7.86 -5.59
CA THR A 130 -9.00 7.08 -4.35
C THR A 130 -7.68 6.90 -3.61
N THR A 131 -6.53 7.03 -4.30
CA THR A 131 -5.19 6.63 -3.84
C THR A 131 -5.04 5.12 -3.51
N LEU A 132 -6.14 4.36 -3.57
CA LEU A 132 -6.22 3.03 -3.01
C LEU A 132 -5.56 1.98 -3.90
N ARG A 133 -4.46 1.41 -3.41
CA ARG A 133 -3.90 0.16 -3.92
C ARG A 133 -4.26 -0.98 -2.98
N ALA A 134 -5.26 -1.76 -3.35
CA ALA A 134 -5.57 -3.03 -2.69
C ALA A 134 -4.84 -4.15 -3.44
N SER A 135 -4.15 -5.05 -2.74
CA SER A 135 -3.42 -6.14 -3.39
C SER A 135 -3.37 -7.44 -2.59
N VAL A 136 -3.09 -8.54 -3.31
CA VAL A 136 -2.80 -9.85 -2.72
C VAL A 136 -1.53 -10.43 -3.33
N HIS A 137 -0.72 -11.09 -2.50
CA HIS A 137 0.33 -11.97 -2.99
C HIS A 137 -0.24 -13.37 -3.19
N ILE A 138 -0.29 -13.84 -4.44
CA ILE A 138 -0.91 -15.11 -4.80
C ILE A 138 -0.01 -15.94 -5.72
N LYS A 139 0.02 -17.26 -5.49
CA LYS A 139 0.75 -18.21 -6.31
C LYS A 139 -0.11 -18.67 -7.49
N ILE A 140 0.27 -18.26 -8.70
CA ILE A 140 -0.46 -18.51 -9.95
C ILE A 140 0.47 -18.95 -11.10
N PRO A 141 1.33 -19.97 -10.90
CA PRO A 141 2.35 -20.34 -11.88
C PRO A 141 1.79 -20.82 -13.23
N LYS A 142 0.56 -21.36 -13.27
CA LYS A 142 -0.02 -21.85 -14.53
C LYS A 142 -0.59 -20.71 -15.36
N LEU A 143 -1.39 -19.85 -14.74
CA LEU A 143 -1.94 -18.66 -15.38
C LEU A 143 -0.82 -17.70 -15.81
N ALA A 144 0.17 -17.47 -14.95
CA ALA A 144 1.26 -16.56 -15.27
C ALA A 144 2.17 -17.05 -16.42
N ALA A 145 2.15 -18.35 -16.74
CA ALA A 145 2.90 -18.92 -17.85
C ALA A 145 2.15 -18.83 -19.19
N THR A 146 0.87 -18.42 -19.21
CA THR A 146 0.13 -18.28 -20.47
C THR A 146 0.48 -16.96 -21.17
N PRO A 147 0.53 -16.93 -22.51
CA PRO A 147 0.85 -15.70 -23.25
C PRO A 147 -0.22 -14.62 -23.07
N GLU A 148 -1.45 -14.99 -22.72
CA GLU A 148 -2.57 -14.08 -22.51
C GLU A 148 -2.63 -13.50 -21.08
N PHE A 149 -1.71 -13.85 -20.18
CA PHE A 149 -1.80 -13.45 -18.76
C PHE A 149 -1.97 -11.93 -18.58
N LYS A 150 -1.18 -11.14 -19.30
CA LYS A 150 -1.26 -9.67 -19.22
C LYS A 150 -2.61 -9.15 -19.72
N GLU A 151 -3.08 -9.68 -20.85
CA GLU A 151 -4.38 -9.30 -21.42
C GLU A 151 -5.54 -9.71 -20.50
N PHE A 152 -5.42 -10.87 -19.85
CA PHE A 152 -6.37 -11.35 -18.84
C PHE A 152 -6.45 -10.39 -17.65
N CYS A 153 -5.31 -9.93 -17.12
CA CYS A 153 -5.28 -8.93 -16.06
C CYS A 153 -5.88 -7.59 -16.51
N ASP A 154 -5.50 -7.11 -17.69
CA ASP A 154 -5.96 -5.83 -18.23
C ASP A 154 -7.49 -5.81 -18.44
N LYS A 155 -8.08 -6.90 -18.95
CA LYS A 155 -9.55 -7.06 -19.11
C LYS A 155 -10.32 -6.99 -17.79
N LEU A 156 -9.67 -7.32 -16.68
CA LEU A 156 -10.25 -7.31 -15.34
C LEU A 156 -9.91 -6.05 -14.54
N ASN A 157 -9.27 -5.05 -15.15
CA ASN A 157 -8.79 -3.84 -14.48
C ASN A 157 -7.87 -4.13 -13.27
N ILE A 158 -7.11 -5.22 -13.34
CA ILE A 158 -6.06 -5.56 -12.37
C ILE A 158 -4.69 -5.46 -13.02
N GLN A 159 -3.66 -5.37 -12.20
CA GLN A 159 -2.26 -5.39 -12.62
C GLN A 159 -1.50 -6.44 -11.82
N ALA A 160 -0.54 -7.10 -12.45
CA ALA A 160 0.34 -8.08 -11.84
C ALA A 160 1.77 -7.55 -11.78
N ARG A 161 2.43 -7.71 -10.62
CA ARG A 161 3.84 -7.37 -10.40
C ARG A 161 4.56 -8.52 -9.71
N GLY A 162 5.87 -8.66 -9.90
CA GLY A 162 6.68 -9.55 -9.08
C GLY A 162 6.75 -9.06 -7.63
N ILE A 163 6.99 -9.97 -6.69
CA ILE A 163 6.97 -9.69 -5.25
C ILE A 163 8.21 -8.93 -4.72
N HIS A 164 9.24 -8.72 -5.55
CA HIS A 164 10.49 -8.05 -5.15
C HIS A 164 10.61 -6.61 -5.67
N GLY A 165 9.55 -6.04 -6.25
CA GLY A 165 9.55 -4.66 -6.75
C GLY A 165 8.80 -4.47 -8.06
N GLU A 166 8.62 -3.21 -8.46
CA GLU A 166 7.77 -2.80 -9.58
C GLU A 166 8.14 -3.40 -10.95
N HIS A 167 9.37 -3.92 -11.09
CA HIS A 167 9.90 -4.50 -12.33
C HIS A 167 10.54 -5.89 -12.16
N THR A 168 10.30 -6.56 -11.04
CA THR A 168 10.95 -7.84 -10.75
C THR A 168 10.22 -9.02 -11.38
N GLU A 169 10.96 -10.00 -11.90
CA GLU A 169 10.39 -11.29 -12.30
C GLU A 169 9.83 -12.02 -11.07
N SER A 170 8.71 -12.74 -11.26
CA SER A 170 8.12 -13.53 -10.18
C SER A 170 9.06 -14.68 -9.80
N VAL A 171 9.36 -14.83 -8.51
CA VAL A 171 10.04 -16.03 -8.01
C VAL A 171 8.98 -17.06 -7.64
N GLY A 172 9.05 -18.26 -8.25
CA GLY A 172 8.17 -19.38 -7.92
C GLY A 172 6.70 -19.22 -8.31
N GLY A 173 6.39 -18.32 -9.25
CA GLY A 173 5.03 -18.05 -9.73
C GLY A 173 4.15 -17.28 -8.75
N VAL A 174 4.75 -16.55 -7.80
CA VAL A 174 4.03 -15.67 -6.88
C VAL A 174 4.01 -14.25 -7.43
N TYR A 175 2.80 -13.69 -7.53
CA TYR A 175 2.56 -12.33 -8.05
C TYR A 175 1.81 -11.48 -7.03
N ASP A 176 2.11 -10.20 -7.03
CA ASP A 176 1.31 -9.14 -6.42
C ASP A 176 0.24 -8.71 -7.42
N ILE A 177 -1.02 -9.07 -7.14
CA ILE A 177 -2.18 -8.70 -7.94
C ILE A 177 -2.91 -7.56 -7.25
N SER A 178 -3.08 -6.43 -7.94
CA SER A 178 -3.75 -5.24 -7.39
C SER A 178 -4.75 -4.62 -8.37
N ASN A 179 -5.71 -3.84 -7.88
CA ASN A 179 -6.52 -2.99 -8.78
C ASN A 179 -5.61 -2.05 -9.59
N LYS A 180 -5.96 -1.84 -10.86
CA LYS A 180 -5.25 -0.93 -11.78
C LYS A 180 -5.79 0.50 -11.69
N ARG A 181 -7.11 0.65 -11.51
CA ARG A 181 -7.78 1.95 -11.46
C ARG A 181 -7.60 2.61 -10.09
N ARG A 182 -7.43 3.94 -10.10
CA ARG A 182 -7.35 4.81 -8.92
C ARG A 182 -8.30 5.99 -9.01
N LEU A 183 -8.52 6.51 -10.21
CA LEU A 183 -9.33 7.70 -10.49
C LEU A 183 -10.63 7.34 -11.23
N GLY A 184 -11.70 8.10 -10.95
CA GLY A 184 -13.00 7.94 -11.60
C GLY A 184 -13.83 6.78 -11.04
N LEU A 185 -13.59 6.41 -9.78
CA LEU A 185 -14.32 5.41 -9.00
C LEU A 185 -14.14 5.72 -7.51
N SER A 186 -15.01 5.18 -6.66
CA SER A 186 -14.89 5.20 -5.21
C SER A 186 -13.92 4.14 -4.70
N GLU A 187 -13.47 4.29 -3.44
CA GLU A 187 -12.63 3.31 -2.75
C GLU A 187 -13.30 1.93 -2.67
N PHE A 188 -14.62 1.91 -2.48
CA PHE A 188 -15.41 0.69 -2.45
C PHE A 188 -15.47 0.00 -3.84
N GLU A 189 -15.66 0.77 -4.91
CA GLU A 189 -15.60 0.21 -6.27
C GLU A 189 -14.20 -0.32 -6.60
N ALA A 190 -13.15 0.41 -6.23
CA ALA A 190 -11.77 0.00 -6.45
C ALA A 190 -11.42 -1.31 -5.75
N ILE A 191 -11.87 -1.51 -4.50
CA ILE A 191 -11.64 -2.76 -3.78
C ILE A 191 -12.50 -3.91 -4.30
N MET A 192 -13.72 -3.63 -4.77
CA MET A 192 -14.57 -4.64 -5.40
C MET A 192 -14.02 -5.08 -6.77
N GLU A 193 -13.47 -4.16 -7.57
CA GLU A 193 -12.73 -4.49 -8.80
C GLU A 193 -11.55 -5.41 -8.49
N MET A 194 -10.75 -5.08 -7.46
CA MET A 194 -9.64 -5.93 -7.03
C MET A 194 -10.12 -7.33 -6.63
N LYS A 195 -11.12 -7.41 -5.74
CA LYS A 195 -11.67 -8.68 -5.24
C LYS A 195 -12.14 -9.57 -6.39
N ASN A 196 -12.95 -9.02 -7.29
CA ASN A 196 -13.52 -9.76 -8.41
C ASN A 196 -12.41 -10.23 -9.38
N GLY A 197 -11.41 -9.38 -9.63
CA GLY A 197 -10.24 -9.74 -10.44
C GLY A 197 -9.43 -10.88 -9.82
N VAL A 198 -9.17 -10.83 -8.51
CA VAL A 198 -8.47 -11.90 -7.78
C VAL A 198 -9.27 -13.21 -7.78
N GLU A 199 -10.59 -13.16 -7.60
CA GLU A 199 -11.44 -14.36 -7.69
C GLU A 199 -11.39 -15.00 -9.09
N ALA A 200 -11.38 -14.19 -10.15
CA ALA A 200 -11.21 -14.67 -11.52
C ALA A 200 -9.81 -15.26 -11.75
N VAL A 201 -8.76 -14.64 -11.21
CA VAL A 201 -7.39 -15.17 -11.22
C VAL A 201 -7.33 -16.55 -10.54
N ILE A 202 -7.91 -16.69 -9.35
CA ILE A 202 -7.96 -17.96 -8.60
C ILE A 202 -8.69 -19.02 -9.40
N LYS A 203 -9.85 -18.66 -9.96
CA LYS A 203 -10.65 -19.59 -10.78
C LYS A 203 -9.84 -20.07 -11.98
N LYS A 204 -9.18 -19.16 -12.69
CA LYS A 204 -8.41 -19.52 -13.88
C LYS A 204 -7.18 -20.36 -13.59
N GLU A 205 -6.47 -20.08 -12.50
CA GLU A 205 -5.35 -20.90 -12.04
C GLU A 205 -5.79 -22.34 -11.71
N LYS A 206 -6.96 -22.50 -11.07
CA LYS A 206 -7.54 -23.82 -10.77
C LYS A 206 -7.87 -24.61 -12.03
N GLU A 207 -8.57 -23.97 -12.99
CA GLU A 207 -8.87 -24.56 -14.30
C GLU A 207 -7.61 -25.07 -15.01
N LEU A 208 -6.56 -24.24 -15.07
CA LEU A 208 -5.28 -24.60 -15.69
C LEU A 208 -4.48 -25.64 -14.91
N SER A 209 -4.77 -25.80 -13.62
CA SER A 209 -4.18 -26.82 -12.75
C SER A 209 -4.91 -28.16 -12.79
N GLY A 210 -6.04 -28.26 -13.50
CA GLY A 210 -6.90 -29.44 -13.51
C GLY A 210 -7.57 -29.71 -12.16
N LYS A 211 -7.81 -28.66 -11.37
CA LYS A 211 -8.49 -28.70 -10.06
C LYS A 211 -9.80 -27.93 -10.12
#